data_AF-X0J982-F1
#
_entry.id   AF-X0J982-F1
#
_cell.length_a   1.000
_cell.length_b   1.000
_cell.length_c   1.000
_cell.angle_alpha   90.00
_cell.angle_beta   90.00
_cell.angle_gamma   90.00
#
_symmetry.space_group_name_H-M   'P 1'
#
loop_
_entity.id
_entity.type
_entity.pdbx_description
1 polymer ?
#
loop_
_entity_poly.entity_id
_entity_poly.type
_entity_poly.pdbx_seq_one_letter_code
_entity_poly.pdbx_strand_id
1 'polypeptide(L)' 'MRLQFLFFLPAVLAWWNCELPRGTGDNGRCVDGTTGNWDACSASNPCRVQGNGCSPQGSRVANCS' A
#
# COMPACT_ATOMS: atom_id res chain seq x y z
N MET A 1 31.67 17.69 -14.98
CA MET A 1 31.43 17.05 -13.67
C MET A 1 30.12 16.28 -13.76
N ARG A 2 30.20 14.97 -13.53
CA ARG A 2 29.14 13.99 -13.79
C ARG A 2 28.13 14.07 -12.64
N LEU A 3 26.96 14.65 -12.91
CA LEU A 3 25.87 14.73 -11.94
C LEU A 3 25.27 13.33 -11.80
N GLN A 4 25.94 12.46 -11.04
CA GLN A 4 25.40 11.19 -10.58
C GLN A 4 24.36 11.52 -9.52
N PHE A 5 23.18 11.95 -9.97
CA PHE A 5 21.97 11.89 -9.17
C PHE A 5 21.82 10.44 -8.74
N LEU A 6 22.09 10.20 -7.46
CA LEU A 6 21.88 8.93 -6.79
C LEU A 6 20.42 8.50 -7.02
N PHE A 7 20.26 7.66 -8.04
CA PHE A 7 19.05 6.95 -8.43
C PHE A 7 18.79 5.85 -7.39
N PHE A 8 18.61 6.25 -6.14
CA PHE A 8 18.43 5.36 -4.99
C PHE A 8 17.29 5.87 -4.08
N LEU A 9 16.19 6.35 -4.66
CA LEU A 9 14.92 6.24 -3.94
C LEU A 9 14.44 4.80 -4.15
N PRO A 10 14.45 3.96 -3.11
CA PRO A 10 13.99 2.58 -3.24
C PRO A 10 12.51 2.65 -3.56
N ALA A 11 12.15 2.32 -4.80
CA ALA A 11 10.83 1.85 -5.19
C ALA A 11 9.65 2.47 -4.42
N VAL A 12 9.56 3.82 -4.36
CA VAL A 12 8.34 4.54 -3.93
C VAL A 12 7.30 4.49 -5.06
N LEU A 13 7.17 3.32 -5.68
CA LEU A 13 6.30 3.00 -6.80
C LEU A 13 5.12 2.13 -6.37
N ALA A 14 4.98 1.82 -5.07
CA ALA A 14 3.69 1.46 -4.53
C ALA A 14 2.91 2.74 -4.22
N TRP A 15 2.37 3.35 -5.28
CA TRP A 15 1.29 4.35 -5.22
C TRP A 15 0.17 3.96 -4.22
N TRP A 16 -0.01 2.66 -3.98
CA TRP A 16 -0.89 2.15 -2.94
C TRP A 16 -0.14 1.80 -1.66
N ASN A 17 -0.63 2.36 -0.55
CA ASN A 17 -0.06 2.21 0.77
C ASN A 17 -1.02 1.51 1.72
N CYS A 18 -0.47 0.62 2.53
CA CYS A 18 -1.14 -0.04 3.63
C CYS A 18 -1.55 0.97 4.72
N GLU A 19 -2.84 1.01 5.04
CA GLU A 19 -3.38 1.68 6.22
C GLU A 19 -3.88 0.62 7.22
N LEU A 20 -3.44 0.73 8.47
CA LEU A 20 -3.80 -0.23 9.51
C LEU A 20 -5.32 -0.25 9.78
N PRO A 21 -5.90 -1.40 10.14
CA PRO A 21 -7.31 -1.47 10.50
C PRO A 21 -7.61 -0.58 11.72
N ARG A 22 -8.66 0.23 11.63
CA ARG A 22 -9.09 1.12 12.72
C ARG A 22 -10.17 0.50 13.62
N GLY A 23 -10.60 -0.73 13.34
CA GLY A 23 -11.67 -1.42 14.05
C GLY A 23 -11.50 -2.94 14.06
N THR A 24 -12.31 -3.62 14.86
CA THR A 24 -12.32 -5.08 14.98
C THR A 24 -12.92 -5.74 13.74
N GLY A 25 -12.21 -6.69 13.15
CA GLY A 25 -12.65 -7.46 11.97
C GLY A 25 -12.18 -6.92 10.62
N ASP A 26 -11.50 -5.78 10.59
CA ASP A 26 -10.84 -5.26 9.38
C ASP A 26 -9.41 -5.80 9.26
N ASN A 27 -8.98 -6.06 8.04
CA ASN A 27 -7.61 -6.47 7.72
C ASN A 27 -6.71 -5.29 7.31
N GLY A 28 -7.25 -4.07 7.43
CA GLY A 28 -6.65 -2.83 6.96
C GLY A 28 -7.10 -2.46 5.55
N ARG A 29 -6.55 -1.36 5.04
CA ARG A 29 -6.87 -0.81 3.72
C ARG A 29 -5.62 -0.63 2.89
N CYS A 30 -5.78 -0.76 1.60
CA CYS A 30 -4.78 -0.40 0.61
C CYS A 30 -5.23 0.89 -0.05
N VAL A 31 -4.52 1.98 0.18
CA VAL A 31 -4.93 3.34 -0.19
C VAL A 31 -4.02 3.89 -1.27
N ASP A 32 -4.59 4.28 -2.40
CA ASP A 32 -3.88 5.01 -3.44
C ASP A 32 -3.58 6.43 -2.97
N GLY A 33 -2.31 6.76 -2.78
CA GLY A 33 -1.84 8.09 -2.40
C GLY A 33 -2.05 9.17 -3.46
N THR A 34 -2.44 8.79 -4.68
CA THR A 34 -2.70 9.69 -5.81
C THR A 34 -4.17 10.09 -5.89
N THR A 35 -5.07 9.09 -5.85
CA THR A 35 -6.51 9.31 -6.01
C THR A 35 -7.29 9.35 -4.69
N GLY A 36 -6.71 8.86 -3.61
CA GLY A 36 -7.40 8.67 -2.32
C GLY A 36 -8.38 7.49 -2.33
N ASN A 37 -8.42 6.69 -3.39
CA ASN A 37 -9.20 5.47 -3.43
C ASN A 37 -8.61 4.43 -2.49
N TRP A 38 -9.47 3.54 -1.99
CA TRP A 38 -9.03 2.47 -1.10
C TRP A 38 -9.72 1.15 -1.42
N ASP A 39 -8.97 0.08 -1.28
CA ASP A 39 -9.43 -1.30 -1.36
C ASP A 39 -9.22 -1.98 0.01
N ALA A 40 -10.11 -2.89 0.39
CA ALA A 40 -9.97 -3.62 1.64
C ALA A 40 -8.87 -4.68 1.53
N CYS A 41 -8.01 -4.81 2.53
CA CYS A 41 -7.02 -5.88 2.55
C CYS A 41 -7.71 -7.25 2.69
N SER A 42 -7.23 -8.23 1.95
CA SER A 42 -7.64 -9.63 2.08
C SER A 42 -7.30 -10.18 3.47
N ALA A 43 -8.13 -11.08 4.00
CA ALA A 43 -7.81 -11.80 5.25
C ALA A 43 -6.56 -12.68 5.12
N SER A 44 -6.24 -13.13 3.90
CA SER A 44 -5.02 -13.91 3.63
C SER A 44 -3.76 -13.05 3.62
N ASN A 45 -3.88 -11.76 3.30
CA ASN A 45 -2.78 -10.80 3.25
C ASN A 45 -3.22 -9.48 3.89
N PRO A 46 -3.29 -9.44 5.24
CA PRO A 46 -3.71 -8.26 5.98
C PRO A 46 -2.56 -7.23 6.05
N CYS A 47 -2.93 -5.96 6.14
CA CYS A 47 -2.01 -4.88 6.45
C CYS A 47 -1.54 -5.00 7.91
N ARG A 48 -0.24 -5.26 8.08
CA ARG A 48 0.39 -5.37 9.41
C ARG A 48 1.26 -4.17 9.76
N VAL A 49 1.67 -3.39 8.76
CA VAL A 49 2.56 -2.24 8.92
C VAL A 49 2.01 -1.07 8.12
N GLN A 50 1.82 0.06 8.79
CA GLN A 50 1.37 1.29 8.14
C GLN A 50 2.41 1.80 7.15
N GLY A 51 1.95 2.22 5.96
CA GLY A 51 2.80 2.75 4.90
C GLY A 51 3.58 1.69 4.13
N ASN A 52 3.35 0.40 4.39
CA ASN A 52 3.94 -0.65 3.58
C ASN A 52 3.28 -0.70 2.19
N GLY A 53 3.96 -1.31 1.21
CA GLY A 53 3.39 -1.47 -0.12
C GLY A 53 2.20 -2.43 -0.10
N CYS A 54 1.17 -2.11 -0.87
CA CYS A 54 0.04 -3.01 -1.13
C CYS A 54 -0.35 -3.00 -2.60
N SER A 55 -1.06 -4.04 -3.03
CA SER A 55 -1.43 -4.23 -4.43
C SER A 55 -2.94 -4.49 -4.55
N PRO A 56 -3.69 -3.60 -5.20
CA PRO A 56 -5.11 -3.83 -5.47
C PRO A 56 -5.27 -5.05 -6.40
N GLN A 57 -6.15 -5.98 -6.02
CA GLN A 57 -6.47 -7.19 -6.79
C GLN A 57 -7.72 -7.00 -7.66
N GLY A 58 -8.42 -5.87 -7.51
CA GLY A 58 -9.73 -5.62 -8.10
C GLY A 58 -10.87 -6.01 -7.16
N SER A 59 -12.11 -5.66 -7.55
CA SER A 59 -13.32 -5.94 -6.76
C SER A 59 -13.32 -5.37 -5.33
N ARG A 60 -12.65 -4.23 -5.12
CA ARG A 60 -12.45 -3.59 -3.80
C ARG A 60 -11.63 -4.41 -2.80
N VAL A 61 -10.79 -5.32 -3.28
CA VAL A 61 -9.90 -6.14 -2.46
C VAL A 61 -8.44 -5.93 -2.88
N ALA A 62 -7.53 -5.89 -1.91
CA ALA A 62 -6.10 -5.77 -2.12
C ALA A 62 -5.31 -6.82 -1.34
N ASN A 63 -4.12 -7.15 -1.86
CA ASN A 63 -3.09 -7.86 -1.09
C ASN A 63 -2.24 -6.83 -0.37
N CYS A 64 -2.26 -6.90 0.95
CA CYS A 64 -1.49 -6.03 1.81
C CYS A 64 -0.36 -6.83 2.46
N SER A 65 0.84 -6.27 2.45
CA SER A 65 2.02 -6.83 3.11
C SER A 65 2.45 -6.01 4.30
#